data_AF-A0A7S4VS97-F1
#
_entry.id   AF-A0A7S4VS97-F1
#
_cell.length_a   1.000
_cell.length_b   1.000
_cell.length_c   1.000
_cell.angle_alpha   90.00
_cell.angle_beta   90.00
_cell.angle_gamma   90.00
#
_symmetry.space_group_name_H-M   'P 1'
#
loop_
_entity.id
_entity.type
_entity.pdbx_description
1 polymer ?
#
loop_
_entity_poly.entity_id
_entity_poly.type
_entity_poly.pdbx_seq_one_letter_code
_entity_poly.pdbx_strand_id
1 'polypeptide(L)'
;QSRNTIEHNTHLTSHFQFKEKHPTSCIENNYYCSHMRFSFAIFALSCLSLTQASSPTSSLLRDDLLGLIGKNPSGHKDGNVINEFSSKLKAYAETPGVDSSDVLFAIGSSVFGVDVTVPKAESAQTGEDEEKPVIVDFDYMKQFMKDVFLSYGCTEDQAEISSEVLIEADKRGIDSHGLGRLKPIYCDRIDKGILWSNKPITIIKETETTALVDGNLGLGLYIGPYCMNLAIQKAKKYGVGFVAVQRSTHYGIAGYYASMAAEAGCVGLCGTNARPSIAPTFGVEPMLGTNPLCFGIPSDDDFPFVIDCATSVNQRGKIEKYAREGVETPRGAVIDNEGIERTDTEGILRDMVLGKCALTPLGGAGDKMGGYKGYGWATTVELLCTAFQSGPFGDDICGIDRSTGAPKPMPLGHFFLAINIESLCSLEVFKKNTGNLLRALRQSMKSPKGPGRIWTAGEIENDARVARTAQGGMKVSKVLQQNMIDLRDKHPALQEKYKQFPFE
;
A
#
# COMPACT_ATOMS: atom_id res chain seq x y z
N GLN A 1 -25.62 -24.36 62.04
CA GLN A 1 -24.84 -25.56 62.40
C GLN A 1 -23.53 -25.49 61.62
N SER A 2 -22.41 -25.55 62.36
CA SER A 2 -20.99 -25.63 61.93
C SER A 2 -20.51 -24.62 60.86
N ARG A 3 -19.81 -23.51 61.17
CA ARG A 3 -18.44 -23.38 61.76
C ARG A 3 -17.44 -24.30 61.07
N ASN A 4 -16.21 -23.94 60.70
CA ASN A 4 -15.27 -22.82 60.84
C ASN A 4 -14.12 -23.23 59.86
N THR A 5 -13.19 -22.42 59.32
CA THR A 5 -12.39 -21.30 59.84
C THR A 5 -11.62 -20.75 58.59
N ILE A 6 -11.53 -19.46 58.24
CA ILE A 6 -10.90 -18.32 58.96
C ILE A 6 -9.43 -18.67 59.24
N GLU A 7 -8.38 -17.90 58.96
CA GLU A 7 -8.08 -16.52 58.55
C GLU A 7 -6.53 -16.51 58.41
N HIS A 8 -5.82 -15.66 57.68
CA HIS A 8 -5.51 -14.23 57.88
C HIS A 8 -4.35 -13.96 56.88
N ASN A 9 -4.11 -12.80 56.27
CA ASN A 9 -4.27 -11.44 56.75
C ASN A 9 -4.27 -10.48 55.55
N THR A 10 -5.36 -9.75 55.38
CA THR A 10 -5.34 -8.38 54.88
C THR A 10 -4.80 -7.46 55.98
N HIS A 11 -3.79 -6.66 55.68
CA HIS A 11 -3.70 -5.31 56.25
C HIS A 11 -2.82 -4.41 55.38
N LEU A 12 -3.30 -3.17 55.22
CA LEU A 12 -2.64 -1.96 54.76
C LEU A 12 -2.80 -1.58 53.28
N THR A 13 -4.03 -1.18 52.95
CA THR A 13 -4.25 0.05 52.18
C THR A 13 -3.82 1.27 53.01
N SER A 14 -2.88 2.06 52.49
CA SER A 14 -2.88 3.54 52.48
C SER A 14 -1.45 4.10 52.49
N HIS A 15 -1.30 5.24 51.81
CA HIS A 15 -0.14 6.14 51.74
C HIS A 15 0.96 5.78 50.74
N PHE A 16 0.79 6.22 49.49
CA PHE A 16 1.86 6.96 48.81
C PHE A 16 1.24 8.06 47.93
N GLN A 17 1.23 9.27 48.46
CA GLN A 17 1.10 10.50 47.67
C GLN A 17 2.31 10.57 46.73
N PHE A 18 2.08 10.75 45.43
CA PHE A 18 3.12 11.22 44.51
C PHE A 18 3.48 12.66 44.91
N LYS A 19 4.59 12.84 45.62
CA LYS A 19 5.34 14.10 45.65
C LYS A 19 6.54 13.94 44.74
N GLU A 20 6.64 14.84 43.77
CA GLU A 20 7.78 15.04 42.89
C GLU A 20 9.11 15.04 43.68
N LYS A 21 10.01 14.11 43.37
CA LYS A 21 11.47 14.31 43.43
C LYS A 21 12.17 13.44 42.38
N HIS A 22 13.15 14.06 41.70
CA HIS A 22 14.05 13.55 40.66
C HIS A 22 14.90 12.31 41.09
N PRO A 23 15.59 11.65 40.12
CA PRO A 23 15.77 10.19 40.09
C PRO A 23 17.04 9.71 40.80
N THR A 24 16.96 8.54 41.45
CA THR A 24 18.16 7.75 41.80
C THR A 24 17.90 6.24 41.71
N SER A 25 18.87 5.56 41.10
CA SER A 25 19.12 4.10 41.01
C SER A 25 18.56 3.33 39.79
N CYS A 26 19.44 3.13 38.79
CA CYS A 26 19.29 2.21 37.66
C CYS A 26 19.43 0.72 38.02
N ILE A 27 19.45 0.36 39.31
CA ILE A 27 19.81 -1.00 39.75
C ILE A 27 18.56 -1.89 39.93
N GLU A 28 17.44 -1.34 40.44
CA GLU A 28 16.21 -2.12 40.67
C GLU A 28 15.46 -2.45 39.35
N ASN A 29 15.47 -1.54 38.37
CA ASN A 29 14.86 -1.79 37.05
C ASN A 29 15.58 -2.88 36.24
N ASN A 30 16.89 -3.04 36.43
CA ASN A 30 17.65 -4.09 35.74
C ASN A 30 17.37 -5.49 36.31
N TYR A 31 17.05 -5.59 37.60
CA TYR A 31 16.73 -6.87 38.26
C TYR A 31 15.39 -7.42 37.76
N TYR A 32 14.34 -6.58 37.74
CA TYR A 32 13.02 -6.97 37.25
C TYR A 32 13.03 -7.31 35.75
N CYS A 33 13.75 -6.54 34.92
CA CYS A 33 13.91 -6.85 33.50
C CYS A 33 14.65 -8.17 33.26
N SER A 34 15.67 -8.48 34.07
CA SER A 34 16.45 -9.72 33.90
C SER A 34 15.65 -10.96 34.28
N HIS A 35 14.86 -10.90 35.36
CA HIS A 35 13.99 -12.00 35.77
C HIS A 35 12.88 -12.29 34.76
N MET A 36 12.26 -11.25 34.18
CA MET A 36 11.22 -11.41 33.15
C MET A 36 11.74 -12.07 31.87
N ARG A 37 12.93 -11.65 31.39
CA ARG A 37 13.59 -12.25 30.21
C ARG A 37 13.94 -13.72 30.43
N PHE A 38 14.35 -14.08 31.65
CA PHE A 38 14.73 -15.44 32.01
C PHE A 38 13.52 -16.39 32.11
N SER A 39 12.43 -15.95 32.74
CA SER A 39 11.17 -16.71 32.79
C SER A 39 10.57 -16.93 31.40
N PHE A 40 10.69 -15.94 30.51
CA PHE A 40 10.27 -16.07 29.11
C PHE A 40 11.15 -17.04 28.33
N ALA A 41 12.46 -17.09 28.61
CA ALA A 41 13.39 -18.04 28.00
C ALA A 41 13.07 -19.49 28.39
N ILE A 42 12.82 -19.74 29.68
CA ILE A 42 12.40 -21.06 30.19
C ILE A 42 11.08 -21.47 29.53
N PHE A 43 10.11 -20.55 29.46
CA PHE A 43 8.83 -20.82 28.80
C PHE A 43 9.00 -21.14 27.32
N ALA A 44 9.78 -20.36 26.57
CA ALA A 44 10.05 -20.59 25.16
C ALA A 44 10.73 -21.95 24.92
N LEU A 45 11.79 -22.28 25.68
CA LEU A 45 12.49 -23.57 25.62
C LEU A 45 11.59 -24.75 26.01
N SER A 46 10.68 -24.56 26.98
CA SER A 46 9.72 -25.59 27.41
C SER A 46 8.59 -25.80 26.39
N CYS A 47 8.17 -24.76 25.66
CA CYS A 47 7.23 -24.89 24.55
C CYS A 47 7.85 -25.61 23.35
N LEU A 48 9.18 -25.53 23.19
CA LEU A 48 9.92 -26.22 22.15
C LEU A 48 10.07 -27.74 22.41
N SER A 49 10.08 -28.19 23.66
CA SER A 49 10.08 -29.64 23.97
C SER A 49 8.76 -30.33 23.61
N LEU A 50 7.68 -29.56 23.43
CA LEU A 50 6.35 -30.04 23.02
C LEU A 50 6.15 -30.05 21.49
N THR A 51 7.05 -29.45 20.71
CA THR A 51 6.92 -29.35 19.24
C THR A 51 7.99 -30.18 18.52
N GLN A 52 7.61 -31.35 17.99
CA GLN A 52 8.49 -32.26 17.26
C GLN A 52 8.82 -31.76 15.83
N ALA A 53 9.67 -30.74 15.71
CA ALA A 53 10.11 -30.26 14.40
C ALA A 53 11.55 -29.72 14.37
N SER A 54 12.48 -30.36 15.07
CA SER A 54 13.90 -29.96 14.99
C SER A 54 14.82 -31.18 14.90
N SER A 55 15.99 -30.99 14.28
CA SER A 55 16.98 -32.05 14.04
C SER A 55 17.44 -32.73 15.34
N PRO A 56 17.86 -34.00 15.33
CA PRO A 56 18.28 -34.73 16.54
C PRO A 56 19.42 -34.05 17.34
N THR A 57 20.27 -33.31 16.64
CA THR A 57 21.37 -32.51 17.22
C THR A 57 20.85 -31.28 17.97
N SER A 58 19.81 -30.61 17.45
CA SER A 58 19.18 -29.47 18.12
C SER A 58 18.47 -29.85 19.42
N SER A 59 17.87 -31.05 19.49
CA SER A 59 17.18 -31.52 20.70
C SER A 59 18.14 -31.85 21.83
N LEU A 60 19.29 -32.47 21.53
CA LEU A 60 20.32 -32.76 22.54
C LEU A 60 20.93 -31.48 23.11
N LEU A 61 21.19 -30.49 22.24
CA LEU A 61 21.68 -29.19 22.70
C LEU A 61 20.62 -28.43 23.52
N ARG A 62 19.34 -28.51 23.15
CA ARG A 62 18.24 -27.88 23.90
C ARG A 62 18.18 -28.41 25.33
N ASP A 63 18.24 -29.72 25.52
CA ASP A 63 18.22 -30.35 26.85
C ASP A 63 19.44 -29.94 27.68
N ASP A 64 20.61 -29.88 27.05
CA ASP A 64 21.85 -29.40 27.67
C ASP A 64 21.77 -27.93 28.11
N LEU A 65 21.21 -27.05 27.27
CA LEU A 65 21.04 -25.63 27.55
C LEU A 65 19.97 -25.39 28.64
N LEU A 66 18.88 -26.17 28.62
CA LEU A 66 17.88 -26.20 29.69
C LEU A 66 18.48 -26.66 31.02
N GLY A 67 19.36 -27.67 31.00
CA GLY A 67 20.10 -28.13 32.17
C GLY A 67 21.04 -27.08 32.76
N LEU A 68 21.67 -26.25 31.92
CA LEU A 68 22.50 -25.12 32.38
C LEU A 68 21.67 -24.01 33.03
N ILE A 69 20.50 -23.72 32.46
CA ILE A 69 19.54 -22.74 32.99
C ILE A 69 18.96 -23.20 34.33
N GLY A 70 18.60 -24.49 34.45
CA GLY A 70 18.04 -25.07 35.67
C GLY A 70 18.99 -25.12 36.87
N LYS A 71 20.32 -25.08 36.63
CA LYS A 71 21.35 -25.03 37.69
C LYS A 71 21.51 -23.64 38.32
N ASN A 72 20.92 -22.60 37.74
CA ASN A 72 20.95 -21.22 38.26
C ASN A 72 19.54 -20.60 38.33
N PRO A 73 18.67 -21.11 39.23
CA PRO A 73 17.27 -20.70 39.31
C PRO A 73 17.06 -19.29 39.88
N SER A 74 18.09 -18.67 40.47
CA SER A 74 18.02 -17.33 41.08
C SER A 74 18.22 -16.19 40.08
N GLY A 75 18.49 -16.49 38.80
CA GLY A 75 18.51 -15.50 37.72
C GLY A 75 19.65 -14.48 37.80
N HIS A 76 20.67 -14.73 38.61
CA HIS A 76 21.90 -13.93 38.58
C HIS A 76 22.75 -14.32 37.38
N LYS A 77 23.30 -13.33 36.66
CA LYS A 77 24.29 -13.50 35.60
C LYS A 77 25.59 -14.11 36.16
N ASP A 78 25.57 -15.41 36.47
CA ASP A 78 26.78 -16.16 36.76
C ASP A 78 27.61 -16.20 35.48
N GLY A 79 28.74 -15.52 35.49
CA GLY A 79 29.64 -15.41 34.34
C GLY A 79 30.11 -16.77 33.84
N ASN A 80 30.19 -17.78 34.71
CA ASN A 80 30.57 -19.13 34.31
C ASN A 80 29.47 -19.80 33.48
N VAL A 81 28.20 -19.64 33.88
CA VAL A 81 27.04 -20.17 33.14
C VAL A 81 26.90 -19.47 31.78
N ILE A 82 27.10 -18.15 31.72
CA ILE A 82 27.06 -17.38 30.47
C ILE A 82 28.16 -17.84 29.51
N ASN A 83 29.37 -18.04 30.02
CA ASN A 83 30.52 -18.47 29.22
C ASN A 83 30.34 -19.91 28.70
N GLU A 84 29.83 -20.82 29.53
CA GLU A 84 29.54 -22.21 29.13
C GLU A 84 28.41 -22.26 28.10
N PHE A 85 27.33 -21.50 28.31
CA PHE A 85 26.23 -21.37 27.37
C PHE A 85 26.68 -20.81 26.01
N SER A 86 27.47 -19.72 26.04
CA SER A 86 28.04 -19.09 24.85
C SER A 86 28.91 -20.07 24.05
N SER A 87 29.74 -20.85 24.74
CA SER A 87 30.63 -21.82 24.11
C SER A 87 29.85 -22.94 23.43
N LYS A 88 28.80 -23.48 24.08
CA LYS A 88 27.93 -24.52 23.51
C LYS A 88 27.12 -24.00 22.31
N LEU A 89 26.62 -22.76 22.39
CA LEU A 89 25.86 -22.15 21.30
C LEU A 89 26.73 -21.86 20.07
N LYS A 90 28.00 -21.45 20.27
CA LYS A 90 28.98 -21.29 19.18
C LYS A 90 29.32 -22.62 18.51
N ALA A 91 29.57 -23.68 19.29
CA ALA A 91 29.82 -25.00 18.73
C ALA A 91 28.64 -25.53 17.88
N TYR A 92 27.40 -25.18 18.26
CA TYR A 92 26.22 -25.49 17.45
C TYR A 92 26.13 -24.67 16.17
N ALA A 93 26.43 -23.36 16.22
CA ALA A 93 26.51 -22.52 15.03
C ALA A 93 27.53 -23.03 14.00
N GLU A 94 28.58 -23.70 14.45
CA GLU A 94 29.61 -24.30 13.59
C GLU A 94 29.21 -25.68 13.03
N THR A 95 28.06 -26.24 13.44
CA THR A 95 27.57 -27.53 12.94
C THR A 95 26.97 -27.37 11.53
N PRO A 96 27.35 -28.20 10.54
CA PRO A 96 26.82 -28.09 9.18
C PRO A 96 25.29 -28.24 9.12
N GLY A 97 24.62 -27.36 8.37
CA GLY A 97 23.16 -27.42 8.16
C GLY A 97 22.30 -26.83 9.26
N VAL A 98 22.90 -26.09 10.21
CA VAL A 98 22.16 -25.36 11.24
C VAL A 98 21.54 -24.08 10.66
N ASP A 99 20.24 -23.91 10.90
CA ASP A 99 19.48 -22.75 10.47
C ASP A 99 19.76 -21.54 11.37
N SER A 100 20.25 -20.44 10.81
CA SER A 100 20.49 -19.18 11.52
C SER A 100 19.22 -18.55 12.15
N SER A 101 18.03 -18.98 11.74
CA SER A 101 16.75 -18.58 12.32
C SER A 101 16.32 -19.47 13.50
N ASP A 102 17.12 -20.48 13.87
CA ASP A 102 16.84 -21.34 15.03
C ASP A 102 16.71 -20.48 16.29
N VAL A 103 15.59 -20.69 16.98
CA VAL A 103 15.17 -19.93 18.16
C VAL A 103 16.21 -19.95 19.29
N LEU A 104 17.10 -20.96 19.31
CA LEU A 104 18.23 -21.04 20.23
C LEU A 104 19.18 -19.83 20.09
N PHE A 105 19.39 -19.30 18.88
CA PHE A 105 20.20 -18.10 18.65
C PHE A 105 19.50 -16.84 19.17
N ALA A 106 18.18 -16.75 18.97
CA ALA A 106 17.38 -15.65 19.49
C ALA A 106 17.39 -15.63 21.04
N ILE A 107 17.33 -16.81 21.67
CA ILE A 107 17.45 -16.95 23.14
C ILE A 107 18.85 -16.56 23.61
N GLY A 108 19.91 -17.03 22.95
CA GLY A 108 21.29 -16.67 23.31
C GLY A 108 21.56 -15.17 23.29
N SER A 109 21.08 -14.48 22.26
CA SER A 109 21.22 -13.02 22.12
C SER A 109 20.37 -12.26 23.13
N SER A 110 19.08 -12.60 23.26
CA SER A 110 18.13 -11.83 24.08
C SER A 110 18.28 -12.03 25.60
N VAL A 111 18.70 -13.23 26.02
CA VAL A 111 18.74 -13.64 27.44
C VAL A 111 20.15 -13.52 28.01
N PHE A 112 21.14 -14.01 27.27
CA PHE A 112 22.53 -14.07 27.74
C PHE A 112 23.42 -13.00 27.14
N GLY A 113 22.92 -12.21 26.17
CA GLY A 113 23.70 -11.18 25.48
C GLY A 113 24.85 -11.78 24.66
N VAL A 114 24.72 -13.04 24.24
CA VAL A 114 25.74 -13.74 23.46
C VAL A 114 25.47 -13.49 21.99
N ASP A 115 26.42 -12.82 21.33
CA ASP A 115 26.40 -12.63 19.89
C ASP A 115 27.06 -13.84 19.22
N VAL A 116 26.24 -14.69 18.57
CA VAL A 116 26.70 -15.87 17.84
C VAL A 116 26.39 -15.67 16.36
N THR A 117 27.44 -15.44 15.58
CA THR A 117 27.36 -15.39 14.12
C THR A 117 27.51 -16.80 13.57
N VAL A 118 26.42 -17.35 13.02
CA VAL A 118 26.51 -18.56 12.19
C VAL A 118 27.26 -18.16 10.91
N PRO A 119 28.30 -18.90 10.48
CA PRO A 119 28.87 -18.69 9.16
C PRO A 119 27.73 -18.84 8.15
N LYS A 120 27.36 -17.76 7.45
CA LYS A 120 26.43 -17.87 6.34
C LYS A 120 27.01 -18.96 5.44
N ALA A 121 26.26 -20.06 5.25
CA ALA A 121 26.46 -20.88 4.07
C ALA A 121 26.55 -19.88 2.93
N GLU A 122 27.66 -19.92 2.17
CA GLU A 122 27.83 -19.10 0.99
C GLU A 122 26.49 -19.16 0.27
N SER A 123 25.76 -18.04 0.31
CA SER A 123 24.59 -17.89 -0.52
C SER A 123 25.14 -18.20 -1.88
N ALA A 124 24.71 -19.32 -2.46
CA ALA A 124 24.89 -19.55 -3.86
C ALA A 124 24.57 -18.21 -4.48
N GLN A 125 25.58 -17.59 -5.10
CA GLN A 125 25.32 -16.57 -6.07
C GLN A 125 24.50 -17.29 -7.12
N THR A 126 23.19 -17.40 -6.91
CA THR A 126 22.25 -17.19 -7.98
C THR A 126 22.59 -15.78 -8.41
N GLY A 127 23.53 -15.68 -9.36
CA GLY A 127 23.33 -14.75 -10.44
C GLY A 127 21.95 -15.05 -10.96
N GLU A 128 20.94 -14.44 -10.35
CA GLU A 128 19.85 -13.96 -11.15
C GLU A 128 20.56 -13.01 -12.11
N ASP A 129 20.84 -13.50 -13.31
CA ASP A 129 20.92 -12.64 -14.47
C ASP A 129 19.77 -11.63 -14.27
N GLU A 130 20.09 -10.37 -13.97
CA GLU A 130 19.14 -9.27 -14.09
C GLU A 130 18.81 -9.18 -15.58
N GLU A 131 17.95 -10.11 -16.01
CA GLU A 131 17.60 -10.31 -17.40
C GLU A 131 16.83 -9.06 -17.79
N LYS A 132 17.43 -8.30 -18.70
CA LYS A 132 16.99 -6.95 -19.02
C LYS A 132 15.50 -6.98 -19.37
N PRO A 133 14.67 -6.12 -18.75
CA PRO A 133 13.25 -6.07 -19.08
C PRO A 133 13.07 -5.79 -20.58
N VAL A 134 12.21 -6.57 -21.23
CA VAL A 134 11.92 -6.41 -22.65
C VAL A 134 11.03 -5.20 -22.84
N ILE A 135 11.35 -4.36 -23.82
CA ILE A 135 10.51 -3.23 -24.22
C ILE A 135 9.47 -3.74 -25.20
N VAL A 136 8.20 -3.50 -24.90
CA VAL A 136 7.09 -3.85 -25.81
C VAL A 136 6.27 -2.61 -26.12
N ASP A 137 5.92 -2.48 -27.40
CA ASP A 137 5.18 -1.36 -27.97
C ASP A 137 3.84 -1.10 -27.25
N PHE A 138 3.48 0.19 -27.12
CA PHE A 138 2.29 0.60 -26.41
C PHE A 138 0.99 0.18 -27.10
N ASP A 139 0.94 0.22 -28.43
CA ASP A 139 -0.26 -0.15 -29.18
C ASP A 139 -0.48 -1.66 -29.10
N TYR A 140 0.60 -2.44 -29.19
CA TYR A 140 0.54 -3.88 -28.93
C TYR A 140 0.03 -4.18 -27.52
N MET A 141 0.59 -3.51 -26.50
CA MET A 141 0.18 -3.72 -25.10
C MET A 141 -1.29 -3.32 -24.87
N LYS A 142 -1.73 -2.19 -25.41
CA LYS A 142 -3.13 -1.76 -25.34
C LYS A 142 -4.05 -2.78 -26.01
N GLN A 143 -3.70 -3.24 -27.21
CA GLN A 143 -4.50 -4.23 -27.93
C GLN A 143 -4.59 -5.56 -27.17
N PHE A 144 -3.49 -6.02 -26.56
CA PHE A 144 -3.50 -7.19 -25.69
C PHE A 144 -4.46 -7.01 -24.50
N MET A 145 -4.37 -5.88 -23.80
CA MET A 145 -5.27 -5.58 -22.67
C MET A 145 -6.74 -5.53 -23.10
N LYS A 146 -7.03 -4.95 -24.26
CA LYS A 146 -8.36 -4.92 -24.86
C LYS A 146 -8.89 -6.34 -25.12
N ASP A 147 -8.10 -7.19 -25.79
CA ASP A 147 -8.51 -8.56 -26.11
C ASP A 147 -8.75 -9.40 -24.84
N VAL A 148 -7.97 -9.15 -23.78
CA VAL A 148 -8.21 -9.75 -22.46
C VAL A 148 -9.59 -9.34 -21.93
N PHE A 149 -9.92 -8.05 -21.94
CA PHE A 149 -11.25 -7.60 -21.49
C PHE A 149 -12.39 -8.21 -22.31
N LEU A 150 -12.23 -8.30 -23.64
CA LEU A 150 -13.19 -8.99 -24.52
C LEU A 150 -13.36 -10.47 -24.15
N SER A 151 -12.25 -11.16 -23.84
CA SER A 151 -12.26 -12.57 -23.41
C SER A 151 -12.96 -12.79 -22.06
N TYR A 152 -13.07 -11.73 -21.26
CA TYR A 152 -13.83 -11.69 -20.01
C TYR A 152 -15.30 -11.23 -20.20
N GLY A 153 -15.75 -11.03 -21.45
CA GLY A 153 -17.14 -10.73 -21.80
C GLY A 153 -17.51 -9.25 -21.79
N CYS A 154 -16.53 -8.34 -21.74
CA CYS A 154 -16.77 -6.90 -21.91
C CYS A 154 -17.26 -6.62 -23.34
N THR A 155 -18.01 -5.53 -23.53
CA THR A 155 -18.28 -5.01 -24.88
C THR A 155 -17.04 -4.38 -25.49
N GLU A 156 -17.06 -4.16 -26.81
CA GLU A 156 -15.97 -3.50 -27.54
C GLU A 156 -15.61 -2.14 -26.92
N ASP A 157 -16.61 -1.29 -26.65
CA ASP A 157 -16.41 0.03 -26.04
C ASP A 157 -15.83 -0.06 -24.62
N GLN A 158 -16.32 -1.01 -23.81
CA GLN A 158 -15.81 -1.24 -22.46
C GLN A 158 -14.34 -1.67 -22.50
N ALA A 159 -13.98 -2.58 -23.40
CA ALA A 159 -12.63 -3.09 -23.54
C ALA A 159 -11.66 -2.03 -24.09
N GLU A 160 -12.07 -1.29 -25.12
CA GLU A 160 -11.29 -0.20 -25.72
C GLU A 160 -10.95 0.86 -24.67
N ILE A 161 -11.98 1.44 -24.03
CA ILE A 161 -11.79 2.51 -23.05
C ILE A 161 -11.00 2.00 -21.85
N SER A 162 -11.29 0.80 -21.34
CA SER A 162 -10.57 0.27 -20.17
C SER A 162 -9.09 0.03 -20.46
N SER A 163 -8.77 -0.47 -21.66
CA SER A 163 -7.38 -0.66 -22.10
C SER A 163 -6.65 0.68 -22.26
N GLU A 164 -7.34 1.74 -22.72
CA GLU A 164 -6.75 3.08 -22.82
C GLU A 164 -6.39 3.65 -21.45
N VAL A 165 -7.26 3.51 -20.44
CA VAL A 165 -6.96 4.00 -19.09
C VAL A 165 -5.74 3.28 -18.49
N LEU A 166 -5.62 1.96 -18.70
CA LEU A 166 -4.46 1.21 -18.20
C LEU A 166 -3.17 1.58 -18.93
N ILE A 167 -3.18 1.66 -20.26
CA ILE A 167 -1.97 2.00 -21.01
C ILE A 167 -1.53 3.44 -20.74
N GLU A 168 -2.45 4.36 -20.48
CA GLU A 168 -2.11 5.73 -20.08
C GLU A 168 -1.38 5.79 -18.73
N ALA A 169 -1.68 4.89 -17.79
CA ALA A 169 -0.90 4.78 -16.56
C ALA A 169 0.55 4.37 -16.86
N ASP A 170 0.76 3.38 -17.73
CA ASP A 170 2.10 2.93 -18.12
C ASP A 170 2.84 4.00 -18.94
N LYS A 171 2.18 4.70 -19.87
CA LYS A 171 2.79 5.83 -20.60
C LYS A 171 3.28 6.92 -19.65
N ARG A 172 2.47 7.27 -18.63
CA ARG A 172 2.79 8.29 -17.62
C ARG A 172 3.81 7.83 -16.56
N GLY A 173 4.30 6.60 -16.63
CA GLY A 173 5.25 6.06 -15.64
C GLY A 173 4.62 5.68 -14.30
N ILE A 174 3.31 5.52 -14.25
CA ILE A 174 2.55 5.11 -13.06
C ILE A 174 2.32 3.59 -13.13
N ASP A 175 3.42 2.84 -13.11
CA ASP A 175 3.44 1.38 -13.31
C ASP A 175 2.59 0.59 -12.29
N SER A 176 2.26 1.21 -11.16
CA SER A 176 1.40 0.61 -10.14
C SER A 176 -0.08 0.53 -10.53
N HIS A 177 -0.50 1.14 -11.65
CA HIS A 177 -1.91 1.22 -12.07
C HIS A 177 -2.15 0.89 -13.55
N GLY A 178 -1.12 0.46 -14.30
CA GLY A 178 -1.23 0.00 -15.69
C GLY A 178 -1.38 -1.52 -15.83
N LEU A 179 -0.65 -2.13 -16.78
CA LEU A 179 -0.68 -3.56 -17.08
C LEU A 179 -0.56 -4.46 -15.84
N GLY A 180 0.25 -4.06 -14.86
CA GLY A 180 0.42 -4.79 -13.61
C GLY A 180 -0.86 -4.97 -12.78
N ARG A 181 -1.95 -4.28 -13.11
CA ARG A 181 -3.26 -4.44 -12.49
C ARG A 181 -4.25 -5.26 -13.31
N LEU A 182 -4.01 -5.47 -14.59
CA LEU A 182 -4.91 -6.21 -15.49
C LEU A 182 -5.30 -7.56 -14.87
N LYS A 183 -4.32 -8.43 -14.61
CA LYS A 183 -4.58 -9.74 -14.01
C LYS A 183 -5.12 -9.66 -12.56
N PRO A 184 -4.40 -9.09 -11.57
CA PRO A 184 -4.77 -9.24 -10.17
C PRO A 184 -5.96 -8.38 -9.71
N ILE A 185 -6.25 -7.25 -10.37
CA ILE A 185 -7.30 -6.31 -9.95
C ILE A 185 -8.53 -6.38 -10.84
N TYR A 186 -8.41 -6.78 -12.11
CA TYR A 186 -9.56 -6.89 -13.00
C TYR A 186 -9.93 -8.34 -13.24
N CYS A 187 -9.09 -9.10 -13.94
CA CYS A 187 -9.35 -10.49 -14.33
C CYS A 187 -9.66 -11.41 -13.13
N ASP A 188 -8.74 -11.50 -12.17
CA ASP A 188 -8.88 -12.37 -10.99
C ASP A 188 -10.09 -11.93 -10.11
N ARG A 189 -10.48 -10.65 -10.16
CA ARG A 189 -11.64 -10.14 -9.42
C ARG A 189 -12.96 -10.41 -10.12
N ILE A 190 -12.98 -10.45 -11.46
CA ILE A 190 -14.12 -10.94 -12.23
C ILE A 190 -14.33 -12.42 -11.93
N ASP A 191 -13.26 -13.22 -11.95
CA ASP A 191 -13.32 -14.66 -11.64
C ASP A 191 -13.87 -14.93 -10.24
N LYS A 192 -13.51 -14.09 -9.27
CA LYS A 192 -13.96 -14.18 -7.87
C LYS A 192 -15.34 -13.56 -7.62
N GLY A 193 -15.99 -12.97 -8.63
CA GLY A 193 -17.28 -12.28 -8.47
C GLY A 193 -17.22 -11.01 -7.61
N ILE A 194 -16.04 -10.40 -7.47
CA ILE A 194 -15.84 -9.14 -6.74
C ILE A 194 -16.30 -7.95 -7.59
N LEU A 195 -16.19 -8.07 -8.92
CA LEU A 195 -16.68 -7.11 -9.92
C LEU A 195 -17.22 -7.84 -11.16
N TRP A 196 -17.99 -7.13 -11.98
CA TRP A 196 -18.57 -7.67 -13.22
C TRP A 196 -17.98 -7.01 -14.46
N SER A 197 -17.68 -7.83 -15.48
CA SER A 197 -17.12 -7.36 -16.75
C SER A 197 -18.11 -6.54 -17.57
N ASN A 198 -19.37 -6.96 -17.59
CA ASN A 198 -20.41 -6.33 -18.42
C ASN A 198 -21.69 -6.08 -17.62
N LYS A 199 -21.78 -4.87 -17.05
CA LYS A 199 -23.00 -4.35 -16.41
C LYS A 199 -23.33 -2.97 -16.96
N PRO A 200 -24.61 -2.67 -17.18
CA PRO A 200 -25.02 -1.35 -17.66
C PRO A 200 -24.79 -0.30 -16.57
N ILE A 201 -24.39 0.89 -16.98
CA ILE A 201 -24.36 2.07 -16.11
C ILE A 201 -25.80 2.58 -15.97
N THR A 202 -26.22 2.98 -14.76
CA THR A 202 -27.57 3.49 -14.51
C THR A 202 -27.50 4.89 -13.90
N ILE A 203 -28.17 5.87 -14.51
CA ILE A 203 -28.35 7.19 -13.88
C ILE A 203 -29.54 7.07 -12.91
N ILE A 204 -29.27 7.22 -11.61
CA ILE A 204 -30.29 7.14 -10.56
C ILE A 204 -31.06 8.45 -10.46
N LYS A 205 -30.33 9.57 -10.54
CA LYS A 205 -30.89 10.91 -10.41
C LYS A 205 -30.07 11.88 -11.24
N GLU A 206 -30.73 12.80 -11.91
CA GLU A 206 -30.09 13.79 -12.76
C GLU A 206 -30.77 15.15 -12.64
N THR A 207 -29.96 16.20 -12.60
CA THR A 207 -30.37 17.60 -12.76
C THR A 207 -29.53 18.23 -13.88
N GLU A 208 -29.72 19.51 -14.15
CA GLU A 208 -28.95 20.23 -15.16
C GLU A 208 -27.43 20.17 -14.89
N THR A 209 -27.03 20.34 -13.63
CA THR A 209 -25.62 20.43 -13.23
C THR A 209 -25.13 19.25 -12.41
N THR A 210 -26.00 18.31 -12.00
CA THR A 210 -25.61 17.16 -11.18
C THR A 210 -26.14 15.82 -11.69
N ALA A 211 -25.45 14.72 -11.36
CA ALA A 211 -25.99 13.37 -11.50
C ALA A 211 -25.47 12.42 -10.40
N LEU A 212 -26.30 11.44 -10.04
CA LEU A 212 -25.91 10.26 -9.26
C LEU A 212 -26.01 9.03 -10.18
N VAL A 213 -24.90 8.30 -10.28
CA VAL A 213 -24.75 7.15 -11.17
C VAL A 213 -24.50 5.88 -10.36
N ASP A 214 -25.19 4.79 -10.69
CA ASP A 214 -24.85 3.43 -10.24
C ASP A 214 -23.95 2.75 -11.29
N GLY A 215 -22.75 2.37 -10.86
CA GLY A 215 -21.81 1.61 -11.66
C GLY A 215 -22.15 0.12 -11.79
N ASN A 216 -23.12 -0.37 -11.01
CA ASN A 216 -23.55 -1.76 -10.95
C ASN A 216 -22.39 -2.76 -10.79
N LEU A 217 -21.37 -2.35 -10.03
CA LEU A 217 -20.11 -3.06 -9.76
C LEU A 217 -19.38 -3.48 -11.05
N GLY A 218 -19.58 -2.71 -12.12
CA GLY A 218 -18.88 -2.82 -13.39
C GLY A 218 -17.43 -2.32 -13.31
N LEU A 219 -16.77 -2.29 -14.45
CA LEU A 219 -15.39 -1.79 -14.58
C LEU A 219 -15.30 -0.30 -14.27
N GLY A 220 -14.62 0.06 -13.17
CA GLY A 220 -14.32 1.46 -12.84
C GLY A 220 -13.58 2.18 -13.96
N LEU A 221 -12.76 1.45 -14.73
CA LEU A 221 -12.05 1.95 -15.91
C LEU A 221 -12.97 2.45 -17.03
N TYR A 222 -14.19 1.91 -17.14
CA TYR A 222 -15.20 2.35 -18.12
C TYR A 222 -16.20 3.34 -17.51
N ILE A 223 -16.54 3.15 -16.24
CA ILE A 223 -17.47 4.02 -15.51
C ILE A 223 -16.87 5.42 -15.31
N GLY A 224 -15.58 5.51 -15.00
CA GLY A 224 -14.88 6.79 -14.80
C GLY A 224 -14.95 7.74 -16.00
N PRO A 225 -14.53 7.31 -17.21
CA PRO A 225 -14.61 8.15 -18.41
C PRO A 225 -16.05 8.54 -18.77
N TYR A 226 -17.01 7.62 -18.63
CA TYR A 226 -18.43 7.92 -18.82
C TYR A 226 -18.89 9.07 -17.90
N CYS A 227 -18.60 8.97 -16.60
CA CYS A 227 -19.03 9.95 -15.61
C CYS A 227 -18.32 11.30 -15.74
N MET A 228 -17.02 11.32 -16.05
CA MET A 228 -16.31 12.57 -16.32
C MET A 228 -16.82 13.24 -17.59
N ASN A 229 -17.09 12.49 -18.67
CA ASN A 229 -17.70 13.04 -19.88
C ASN A 229 -19.09 13.64 -19.60
N LEU A 230 -19.91 12.98 -18.78
CA LEU A 230 -21.18 13.54 -18.34
C LEU A 230 -21.00 14.86 -17.55
N ALA A 231 -20.00 14.92 -16.65
CA ALA A 231 -19.67 16.15 -15.94
C ALA A 231 -19.23 17.27 -16.89
N ILE A 232 -18.37 16.97 -17.87
CA ILE A 232 -17.90 17.91 -18.89
C ILE A 232 -19.07 18.43 -19.72
N GLN A 233 -19.97 17.56 -20.20
CA GLN A 233 -21.15 17.95 -20.97
C GLN A 233 -22.05 18.92 -20.20
N LYS A 234 -22.31 18.62 -18.92
CA LYS A 234 -23.06 19.50 -18.02
C LYS A 234 -22.34 20.84 -17.82
N ALA A 235 -21.04 20.82 -17.57
CA ALA A 235 -20.24 22.03 -17.40
C ALA A 235 -20.23 22.91 -18.65
N LYS A 236 -20.09 22.32 -19.84
CA LYS A 236 -20.12 23.07 -21.10
C LYS A 236 -21.46 23.76 -21.33
N LYS A 237 -22.57 23.14 -20.91
CA LYS A 237 -23.90 23.71 -21.07
C LYS A 237 -24.28 24.71 -19.97
N TYR A 238 -23.87 24.47 -18.73
CA TYR A 238 -24.39 25.17 -17.55
C TYR A 238 -23.31 25.81 -16.65
N GLY A 239 -22.05 25.80 -17.07
CA GLY A 239 -20.91 26.34 -16.33
C GLY A 239 -20.25 25.32 -15.38
N VAL A 240 -21.04 24.43 -14.76
CA VAL A 240 -20.54 23.39 -13.83
C VAL A 240 -21.26 22.06 -14.03
N GLY A 241 -20.54 20.97 -13.83
CA GLY A 241 -21.09 19.61 -13.82
C GLY A 241 -20.48 18.79 -12.69
N PHE A 242 -21.30 18.16 -11.86
CA PHE A 242 -20.88 17.28 -10.77
C PHE A 242 -21.56 15.91 -10.87
N VAL A 243 -20.77 14.84 -10.90
CA VAL A 243 -21.27 13.47 -10.99
C VAL A 243 -20.70 12.65 -9.83
N ALA A 244 -21.58 12.14 -8.97
CA ALA A 244 -21.24 11.16 -7.95
C ALA A 244 -21.57 9.75 -8.46
N VAL A 245 -20.76 8.76 -8.08
CA VAL A 245 -20.89 7.38 -8.56
C VAL A 245 -20.87 6.42 -7.39
N GLN A 246 -21.90 5.56 -7.31
CA GLN A 246 -22.00 4.48 -6.35
C GLN A 246 -21.76 3.12 -6.98
N ARG A 247 -21.36 2.15 -6.14
CA ARG A 247 -21.18 0.75 -6.54
C ARG A 247 -20.34 0.63 -7.81
N SER A 248 -19.26 1.39 -7.92
CA SER A 248 -18.24 1.20 -8.95
C SER A 248 -17.14 0.28 -8.41
N THR A 249 -16.03 0.18 -9.13
CA THR A 249 -14.84 -0.58 -8.72
C THR A 249 -13.56 0.21 -9.04
N HIS A 250 -12.40 -0.42 -8.89
CA HIS A 250 -11.10 0.23 -9.09
C HIS A 250 -10.99 0.87 -10.48
N TYR A 251 -10.59 2.13 -10.52
CA TYR A 251 -10.65 2.97 -11.72
C TYR A 251 -9.25 3.40 -12.24
N GLY A 252 -8.18 2.68 -11.89
CA GLY A 252 -6.85 3.04 -12.38
C GLY A 252 -6.34 4.37 -11.82
N ILE A 253 -5.74 5.20 -12.68
CA ILE A 253 -5.16 6.51 -12.30
C ILE A 253 -6.21 7.63 -12.31
N ALA A 254 -6.37 8.33 -11.19
CA ALA A 254 -7.34 9.43 -11.08
C ALA A 254 -7.02 10.57 -12.05
N GLY A 255 -5.72 10.79 -12.31
CA GLY A 255 -5.19 11.79 -13.24
C GLY A 255 -5.72 11.66 -14.66
N TYR A 256 -6.11 10.46 -15.12
CA TYR A 256 -6.71 10.27 -16.44
C TYR A 256 -8.00 11.09 -16.56
N TYR A 257 -8.90 10.98 -15.58
CA TYR A 257 -10.20 11.65 -15.59
C TYR A 257 -10.07 13.17 -15.48
N ALA A 258 -9.19 13.63 -14.60
CA ALA A 258 -8.91 15.06 -14.49
C ALA A 258 -8.31 15.63 -15.79
N SER A 259 -7.48 14.85 -16.49
CA SER A 259 -6.92 15.24 -17.79
C SER A 259 -8.00 15.37 -18.86
N MET A 260 -8.99 14.48 -18.90
CA MET A 260 -10.12 14.56 -19.85
C MET A 260 -10.84 15.92 -19.76
N ALA A 261 -11.09 16.42 -18.54
CA ALA A 261 -11.71 17.72 -18.34
C ALA A 261 -10.78 18.87 -18.78
N ALA A 262 -9.49 18.79 -18.44
CA ALA A 262 -8.51 19.80 -18.86
C ALA A 262 -8.39 19.89 -20.39
N GLU A 263 -8.34 18.75 -21.08
CA GLU A 263 -8.31 18.67 -22.54
C GLU A 263 -9.58 19.24 -23.17
N ALA A 264 -10.73 19.07 -22.52
CA ALA A 264 -12.00 19.69 -22.93
C ALA A 264 -12.10 21.20 -22.61
N GLY A 265 -11.05 21.84 -22.07
CA GLY A 265 -11.07 23.26 -21.69
C GLY A 265 -11.90 23.54 -20.44
N CYS A 266 -11.98 22.58 -19.53
CA CYS A 266 -12.59 22.70 -18.21
C CYS A 266 -11.52 22.53 -17.11
N VAL A 267 -11.77 23.07 -15.92
CA VAL A 267 -11.06 22.58 -14.72
C VAL A 267 -11.72 21.27 -14.30
N GLY A 268 -10.93 20.22 -14.15
CA GLY A 268 -11.35 18.90 -13.69
C GLY A 268 -10.97 18.66 -12.23
N LEU A 269 -11.86 18.05 -11.47
CA LEU A 269 -11.59 17.52 -10.14
C LEU A 269 -12.22 16.14 -10.01
N CYS A 270 -11.50 15.17 -9.46
CA CYS A 270 -12.06 13.86 -9.16
C CYS A 270 -11.38 13.17 -7.98
N GLY A 271 -12.00 12.11 -7.49
CA GLY A 271 -11.45 11.26 -6.45
C GLY A 271 -12.22 9.94 -6.34
N THR A 272 -11.65 9.02 -5.57
CA THR A 272 -12.25 7.72 -5.25
C THR A 272 -11.93 7.34 -3.82
N ASN A 273 -12.79 6.55 -3.18
CA ASN A 273 -12.41 5.84 -1.98
C ASN A 273 -11.75 4.50 -2.31
N ALA A 274 -11.07 3.92 -1.33
CA ALA A 274 -10.43 2.62 -1.47
C ALA A 274 -10.53 1.84 -0.16
N ARG A 275 -10.17 0.55 -0.22
CA ARG A 275 -10.08 -0.29 0.99
C ARG A 275 -9.23 0.41 2.07
N PRO A 276 -9.55 0.26 3.37
CA PRO A 276 -8.83 0.89 4.46
C PRO A 276 -7.32 0.61 4.41
N SER A 277 -6.52 1.65 4.60
CA SER A 277 -5.06 1.62 4.57
C SER A 277 -4.42 2.76 5.36
N ILE A 278 -5.08 3.92 5.46
CA ILE A 278 -4.63 5.10 6.19
C ILE A 278 -5.23 5.12 7.60
N ALA A 279 -4.41 5.39 8.62
CA ALA A 279 -4.88 5.70 9.96
C ALA A 279 -5.29 7.18 10.10
N PRO A 280 -6.38 7.50 10.81
CA PRO A 280 -6.68 8.87 11.22
C PRO A 280 -5.51 9.49 12.00
N THR A 281 -5.41 10.81 12.03
CA THR A 281 -4.39 11.47 12.88
C THR A 281 -4.57 11.06 14.35
N PHE A 282 -3.48 10.63 14.98
CA PHE A 282 -3.43 10.00 16.32
C PHE A 282 -4.10 8.62 16.43
N GLY A 283 -4.58 8.06 15.33
CA GLY A 283 -4.98 6.66 15.23
C GLY A 283 -3.84 5.78 14.72
N VAL A 284 -4.00 4.47 14.92
CA VAL A 284 -3.07 3.43 14.44
C VAL A 284 -3.77 2.38 13.58
N GLU A 285 -5.10 2.36 13.60
CA GLU A 285 -5.92 1.44 12.81
C GLU A 285 -6.14 2.00 11.39
N PRO A 286 -5.98 1.18 10.33
CA PRO A 286 -6.34 1.60 8.99
C PRO A 286 -7.86 1.77 8.86
N MET A 287 -8.33 2.99 8.62
CA MET A 287 -9.77 3.31 8.53
C MET A 287 -10.17 3.90 7.17
N LEU A 288 -9.27 4.64 6.52
CA LEU A 288 -9.54 5.31 5.24
C LEU A 288 -8.72 4.67 4.12
N GLY A 289 -9.20 4.69 2.89
CA GLY A 289 -8.38 4.31 1.75
C GLY A 289 -7.25 5.29 1.48
N THR A 290 -6.39 4.99 0.51
CA THR A 290 -5.39 5.96 0.02
C THR A 290 -6.02 7.19 -0.63
N ASN A 291 -7.32 7.10 -0.95
CA ASN A 291 -8.26 8.17 -1.27
C ASN A 291 -7.63 9.30 -2.10
N PRO A 292 -7.28 9.05 -3.38
CA PRO A 292 -6.65 10.06 -4.20
C PRO A 292 -7.61 11.23 -4.46
N LEU A 293 -7.05 12.43 -4.48
CA LEU A 293 -7.72 13.67 -4.85
C LEU A 293 -6.95 14.29 -6.00
N CYS A 294 -7.61 14.47 -7.13
CA CYS A 294 -6.95 14.86 -8.37
C CYS A 294 -7.56 16.10 -8.98
N PHE A 295 -6.71 17.02 -9.45
CA PHE A 295 -7.09 18.19 -10.23
C PHE A 295 -6.40 18.22 -11.58
N GLY A 296 -7.12 18.63 -12.62
CA GLY A 296 -6.63 18.83 -13.97
C GLY A 296 -6.97 20.25 -14.42
N ILE A 297 -5.95 21.02 -14.77
CA ILE A 297 -6.08 22.46 -15.06
C ILE A 297 -5.42 22.75 -16.42
N PRO A 298 -6.14 23.34 -17.39
CA PRO A 298 -5.57 23.71 -18.68
C PRO A 298 -4.43 24.72 -18.53
N SER A 299 -3.34 24.49 -19.27
CA SER A 299 -2.17 25.36 -19.37
C SER A 299 -1.84 25.66 -20.83
N ASP A 300 -0.94 26.62 -21.08
CA ASP A 300 -0.30 26.86 -22.38
C ASP A 300 1.06 26.14 -22.52
N ASP A 301 1.45 25.31 -21.54
CA ASP A 301 2.50 24.31 -21.69
C ASP A 301 2.00 23.13 -22.58
N ASP A 302 2.90 22.27 -23.07
CA ASP A 302 2.55 21.10 -23.91
C ASP A 302 1.71 20.02 -23.19
N PHE A 303 1.52 20.19 -21.88
CA PHE A 303 0.72 19.32 -21.02
C PHE A 303 -0.08 20.16 -20.01
N PRO A 304 -1.26 19.68 -19.56
CA PRO A 304 -2.02 20.36 -18.51
C PRO A 304 -1.34 20.20 -17.14
N PHE A 305 -1.62 21.11 -16.21
CA PHE A 305 -1.29 20.88 -14.81
C PHE A 305 -2.19 19.76 -14.28
N VAL A 306 -1.59 18.67 -13.82
CA VAL A 306 -2.32 17.52 -13.26
C VAL A 306 -1.67 17.08 -11.97
N ILE A 307 -2.33 17.34 -10.84
CA ILE A 307 -1.94 16.77 -9.55
C ILE A 307 -2.76 15.52 -9.33
N ASP A 308 -2.11 14.36 -9.39
CA ASP A 308 -2.71 13.05 -9.12
C ASP A 308 -1.94 12.39 -7.97
N CYS A 309 -2.49 12.49 -6.76
CA CYS A 309 -1.83 11.97 -5.57
C CYS A 309 -2.83 11.35 -4.60
N ALA A 310 -2.38 10.27 -3.96
CA ALA A 310 -3.00 9.75 -2.75
C ALA A 310 -3.00 10.82 -1.64
N THR A 311 -3.92 10.71 -0.70
CA THR A 311 -3.97 11.55 0.51
C THR A 311 -3.10 11.01 1.66
N SER A 312 -2.37 9.92 1.40
CA SER A 312 -1.30 9.36 2.25
C SER A 312 0.07 9.84 1.84
N VAL A 313 1.05 9.75 2.74
CA VAL A 313 2.46 10.04 2.43
C VAL A 313 3.00 9.11 1.33
N ASN A 314 2.62 7.84 1.39
CA ASN A 314 3.04 6.80 0.46
C ASN A 314 1.89 5.83 0.21
N GLN A 315 2.09 4.92 -0.75
CA GLN A 315 1.17 3.83 -1.06
C GLN A 315 1.90 2.49 -0.93
N ARG A 316 1.16 1.39 -0.73
CA ARG A 316 1.74 0.04 -0.61
C ARG A 316 2.71 -0.31 -1.73
N GLY A 317 2.38 0.02 -2.98
CA GLY A 317 3.25 -0.26 -4.13
C GLY A 317 4.60 0.47 -4.07
N LYS A 318 4.68 1.62 -3.37
CA LYS A 318 5.95 2.33 -3.14
C LYS A 318 6.80 1.62 -2.08
N ILE A 319 6.18 1.04 -1.06
CA ILE A 319 6.85 0.22 -0.05
C ILE A 319 7.36 -1.09 -0.69
N GLU A 320 6.56 -1.73 -1.55
CA GLU A 320 6.99 -2.90 -2.36
C GLU A 320 8.16 -2.55 -3.29
N LYS A 321 8.25 -1.30 -3.77
CA LYS A 321 9.42 -0.83 -4.53
C LYS A 321 10.65 -0.70 -3.62
N TYR A 322 10.52 -0.13 -2.42
CA TYR A 322 11.63 -0.04 -1.47
C TYR A 322 12.20 -1.42 -1.11
N ALA A 323 11.33 -2.43 -0.96
CA ALA A 323 11.73 -3.82 -0.69
C ALA A 323 12.62 -4.35 -1.82
N ARG A 324 12.17 -4.20 -3.07
CA ARG A 324 12.95 -4.60 -4.25
C ARG A 324 14.28 -3.87 -4.38
N GLU A 325 14.34 -2.61 -3.96
CA GLU A 325 15.56 -1.79 -3.97
C GLU A 325 16.45 -2.05 -2.73
N GLY A 326 16.00 -2.85 -1.76
CA GLY A 326 16.73 -3.10 -0.52
C GLY A 326 16.89 -1.85 0.37
N VAL A 327 15.99 -0.87 0.25
CA VAL A 327 16.06 0.39 1.00
C VAL A 327 14.98 0.48 2.07
N GLU A 328 15.27 1.26 3.12
CA GLU A 328 14.34 1.50 4.21
C GLU A 328 13.16 2.38 3.78
N THR A 329 12.00 2.13 4.37
CA THR A 329 10.81 2.95 4.18
C THR A 329 11.02 4.27 4.92
N PRO A 330 10.75 5.43 4.29
CA PRO A 330 10.93 6.72 4.94
C PRO A 330 10.12 6.82 6.23
N ARG A 331 10.78 7.30 7.29
CA ARG A 331 10.12 7.56 8.57
C ARG A 331 8.90 8.47 8.39
N GLY A 332 7.83 8.13 9.10
CA GLY A 332 6.57 8.87 9.07
C GLY A 332 5.65 8.45 7.93
N ALA A 333 5.99 7.46 7.10
CA ALA A 333 5.11 6.90 6.07
C ALA A 333 4.17 5.79 6.58
N VAL A 334 4.58 5.08 7.63
CA VAL A 334 3.84 3.96 8.24
C VAL A 334 3.89 4.08 9.75
N ILE A 335 2.79 3.76 10.41
CA ILE A 335 2.66 3.66 11.86
C ILE A 335 2.17 2.26 12.23
N ASP A 336 2.71 1.67 13.29
CA ASP A 336 2.22 0.41 13.84
C ASP A 336 1.20 0.63 14.98
N ASN A 337 0.68 -0.48 15.51
CA ASN A 337 -0.35 -0.48 16.55
C ASN A 337 0.12 0.13 17.89
N GLU A 338 1.43 0.20 18.11
CA GLU A 338 2.05 0.83 19.27
C GLU A 338 2.26 2.35 19.07
N GLY A 339 1.94 2.87 17.89
CA GLY A 339 2.11 4.28 17.53
C GLY A 339 3.53 4.63 17.09
N ILE A 340 4.34 3.63 16.75
CA ILE A 340 5.73 3.82 16.33
C ILE A 340 5.77 4.01 14.82
N GLU A 341 6.46 5.07 14.38
CA GLU A 341 6.76 5.28 12.95
C GLU A 341 7.83 4.28 12.51
N ARG A 342 7.47 3.38 11.59
CA ARG A 342 8.31 2.27 11.14
C ARG A 342 9.12 2.62 9.89
N THR A 343 10.30 2.02 9.76
CA THR A 343 11.19 2.15 8.59
C THR A 343 11.66 0.81 8.01
N ASP A 344 11.43 -0.29 8.72
CA ASP A 344 11.79 -1.65 8.30
C ASP A 344 10.85 -2.16 7.20
N THR A 345 11.25 -1.95 5.95
CA THR A 345 10.41 -2.21 4.77
C THR A 345 9.81 -3.62 4.72
N GLU A 346 10.61 -4.66 4.96
CA GLU A 346 10.14 -6.06 4.95
C GLU A 346 9.14 -6.35 6.08
N GLY A 347 9.41 -5.84 7.28
CA GLY A 347 8.52 -6.01 8.42
C GLY A 347 7.21 -5.27 8.21
N ILE A 348 7.26 -4.06 7.65
CA ILE A 348 6.08 -3.30 7.23
C ILE A 348 5.22 -4.08 6.24
N LEU A 349 5.79 -4.63 5.17
CA LEU A 349 5.02 -5.35 4.15
C LEU A 349 4.31 -6.58 4.72
N ARG A 350 5.00 -7.33 5.59
CA ARG A 350 4.40 -8.45 6.32
C ARG A 350 3.26 -7.98 7.23
N ASP A 351 3.51 -6.95 8.02
CA ASP A 351 2.57 -6.46 9.03
C ASP A 351 1.35 -5.76 8.40
N MET A 352 1.49 -5.19 7.19
CA MET A 352 0.38 -4.67 6.38
C MET A 352 -0.62 -5.77 5.98
N VAL A 353 -0.14 -6.97 5.67
CA VAL A 353 -1.02 -8.12 5.35
C VAL A 353 -1.75 -8.59 6.61
N LEU A 354 -1.10 -8.49 7.77
CA LEU A 354 -1.66 -8.87 9.07
C LEU A 354 -2.54 -7.78 9.70
N GLY A 355 -2.66 -6.59 9.09
CA GLY A 355 -3.39 -5.46 9.65
C GLY A 355 -2.79 -4.91 10.93
N LYS A 356 -1.46 -5.01 11.10
CA LYS A 356 -0.72 -4.54 12.29
C LYS A 356 -0.06 -3.18 12.13
N CYS A 357 -0.22 -2.57 10.96
CA CYS A 357 0.26 -1.23 10.68
C CYS A 357 -0.64 -0.55 9.63
N ALA A 358 -0.52 0.77 9.56
CA ALA A 358 -1.26 1.61 8.65
C ALA A 358 -0.34 2.63 7.97
N LEU A 359 -0.73 3.05 6.76
CA LEU A 359 -0.16 4.24 6.12
C LEU A 359 -0.53 5.47 6.93
N THR A 360 0.33 6.48 6.90
CA THR A 360 0.04 7.79 7.48
C THR A 360 -0.57 8.74 6.43
N PRO A 361 -1.41 9.68 6.85
CA PRO A 361 -1.91 10.73 5.97
C PRO A 361 -0.79 11.69 5.58
N LEU A 362 -0.96 12.43 4.48
CA LEU A 362 -0.04 13.51 4.11
C LEU A 362 0.17 14.47 5.29
N GLY A 363 1.42 14.62 5.70
CA GLY A 363 1.79 15.34 6.93
C GLY A 363 2.08 14.42 8.13
N GLY A 364 2.11 13.10 7.96
CA GLY A 364 2.52 12.13 8.99
C GLY A 364 1.40 11.72 9.95
N ALA A 365 1.73 10.93 10.97
CA ALA A 365 0.73 10.36 11.90
C ALA A 365 0.12 11.36 12.90
N GLY A 366 0.82 12.47 13.15
CA GLY A 366 0.46 13.47 14.16
C GLY A 366 0.29 14.89 13.60
N ASP A 367 0.22 15.87 14.49
CA ASP A 367 0.01 17.28 14.16
C ASP A 367 1.30 18.05 13.82
N LYS A 368 2.45 17.62 14.34
CA LYS A 368 3.75 18.29 14.18
C LYS A 368 4.14 18.55 12.72
N MET A 369 3.88 17.58 11.84
CA MET A 369 4.14 17.67 10.40
C MET A 369 2.86 17.98 9.60
N GLY A 370 1.74 18.22 10.29
CA GLY A 370 0.46 18.59 9.69
C GLY A 370 -0.39 17.42 9.22
N GLY A 371 -0.28 16.23 9.81
CA GLY A 371 -0.99 15.02 9.40
C GLY A 371 -2.51 15.16 9.36
N TYR A 372 -3.06 16.01 10.23
CA TYR A 372 -4.49 16.35 10.23
C TYR A 372 -4.97 16.97 8.90
N LYS A 373 -4.07 17.57 8.11
CA LYS A 373 -4.39 18.11 6.77
C LYS A 373 -4.61 16.98 5.77
N GLY A 374 -3.67 16.03 5.67
CA GLY A 374 -3.83 14.85 4.82
C GLY A 374 -5.02 13.99 5.26
N TYR A 375 -5.21 13.83 6.56
CA TYR A 375 -6.37 13.12 7.11
C TYR A 375 -7.68 13.82 6.75
N GLY A 376 -7.73 15.15 6.86
CA GLY A 376 -8.88 15.95 6.42
C GLY A 376 -9.18 15.77 4.93
N TRP A 377 -8.16 15.72 4.08
CA TRP A 377 -8.35 15.45 2.65
C TRP A 377 -8.82 14.02 2.39
N ALA A 378 -8.22 13.01 3.03
CA ALA A 378 -8.64 11.62 2.91
C ALA A 378 -10.12 11.44 3.31
N THR A 379 -10.53 12.09 4.40
CA THR A 379 -11.91 12.09 4.90
C THR A 379 -12.84 12.83 3.95
N THR A 380 -12.41 13.95 3.38
CA THR A 380 -13.22 14.70 2.40
C THR A 380 -13.50 13.84 1.17
N VAL A 381 -12.48 13.16 0.63
CA VAL A 381 -12.66 12.22 -0.48
C VAL A 381 -13.59 11.07 -0.08
N GLU A 382 -13.40 10.49 1.10
CA GLU A 382 -14.28 9.42 1.60
C GLU A 382 -15.74 9.88 1.65
N LEU A 383 -16.02 11.06 2.22
CA LEU A 383 -17.37 11.62 2.31
C LEU A 383 -17.98 11.91 0.94
N LEU A 384 -17.22 12.49 0.01
CA LEU A 384 -17.70 12.73 -1.36
C LEU A 384 -17.95 11.42 -2.12
N CYS A 385 -17.22 10.35 -1.77
CA CYS A 385 -17.43 9.03 -2.35
C CYS A 385 -18.51 8.23 -1.63
N THR A 386 -18.86 8.52 -0.37
CA THR A 386 -19.77 7.66 0.42
C THR A 386 -21.06 8.34 0.84
N ALA A 387 -21.06 9.64 1.17
CA ALA A 387 -22.19 10.32 1.78
C ALA A 387 -23.26 10.76 0.77
N PHE A 388 -22.89 11.00 -0.50
CA PHE A 388 -23.87 11.25 -1.57
C PHE A 388 -24.66 10.01 -1.99
N GLN A 389 -24.26 8.85 -1.48
CA GLN A 389 -24.83 7.55 -1.75
C GLN A 389 -25.15 6.87 -0.41
N SER A 390 -25.93 5.79 -0.38
CA SER A 390 -25.98 4.93 0.82
C SER A 390 -24.73 4.03 0.82
N GLY A 391 -23.55 4.67 0.82
CA GLY A 391 -22.28 4.08 0.44
C GLY A 391 -21.62 3.26 1.54
N PRO A 392 -21.11 2.07 1.23
CA PRO A 392 -20.28 1.30 2.15
C PRO A 392 -18.91 1.97 2.34
N PHE A 393 -18.34 1.80 3.53
CA PHE A 393 -16.99 2.24 3.89
C PHE A 393 -16.32 1.19 4.77
N GLY A 394 -15.03 1.36 5.06
CA GLY A 394 -14.35 0.46 5.99
C GLY A 394 -14.33 -0.99 5.49
N ASP A 395 -14.81 -1.90 6.34
CA ASP A 395 -14.82 -3.34 6.04
C ASP A 395 -15.72 -3.73 4.88
N ASP A 396 -16.75 -2.95 4.58
CA ASP A 396 -17.69 -3.26 3.50
C ASP A 396 -17.04 -3.15 2.12
N ILE A 397 -15.89 -2.48 2.01
CA ILE A 397 -15.14 -2.28 0.76
C ILE A 397 -13.76 -2.96 0.77
N CYS A 398 -13.55 -3.96 1.63
CA CYS A 398 -12.31 -4.74 1.68
C CYS A 398 -12.21 -5.84 0.60
N GLY A 399 -13.34 -6.24 0.00
CA GLY A 399 -13.40 -7.32 -1.00
C GLY A 399 -13.25 -8.74 -0.43
N ILE A 400 -13.18 -8.87 0.89
CA ILE A 400 -13.15 -10.15 1.62
C ILE A 400 -14.09 -10.04 2.83
N ASP A 401 -14.83 -11.11 3.11
CA ASP A 401 -15.55 -11.29 4.37
C ASP A 401 -14.55 -11.75 5.45
N ARG A 402 -14.33 -10.92 6.47
CA ARG A 402 -13.35 -11.24 7.54
C ARG A 402 -13.75 -12.43 8.40
N SER A 403 -15.03 -12.80 8.45
CA SER A 403 -15.54 -13.92 9.25
C SER A 403 -15.34 -15.26 8.56
N THR A 404 -15.46 -15.30 7.23
CA THR A 404 -15.41 -16.53 6.43
C THR A 404 -14.15 -16.65 5.57
N GLY A 405 -13.43 -15.54 5.34
CA GLY A 405 -12.35 -15.44 4.37
C GLY A 405 -12.80 -15.46 2.91
N ALA A 406 -14.11 -15.51 2.64
CA ALA A 406 -14.66 -15.59 1.29
C ALA A 406 -14.52 -14.26 0.54
N PRO A 407 -14.28 -14.27 -0.78
CA PRO A 407 -14.39 -13.07 -1.61
C PRO A 407 -15.78 -12.43 -1.48
N LYS A 408 -15.84 -11.11 -1.43
CA LYS A 408 -17.10 -10.35 -1.48
C LYS A 408 -17.00 -9.15 -2.44
N PRO A 409 -18.12 -8.62 -2.94
CA PRO A 409 -18.10 -7.41 -3.77
C PRO A 409 -17.38 -6.25 -3.10
N MET A 410 -16.74 -5.40 -3.92
CA MET A 410 -15.99 -4.23 -3.45
C MET A 410 -16.57 -2.94 -4.05
N PRO A 411 -17.77 -2.50 -3.61
CA PRO A 411 -18.46 -1.32 -4.14
C PRO A 411 -17.74 -0.04 -3.73
N LEU A 412 -16.98 0.54 -4.66
CA LEU A 412 -16.30 1.83 -4.46
C LEU A 412 -17.19 2.99 -4.92
N GLY A 413 -16.95 4.15 -4.33
CA GLY A 413 -17.53 5.42 -4.73
C GLY A 413 -16.52 6.30 -5.45
N HIS A 414 -17.00 7.10 -6.41
CA HIS A 414 -16.22 8.09 -7.14
C HIS A 414 -16.96 9.42 -7.20
N PHE A 415 -16.23 10.51 -7.41
CA PHE A 415 -16.83 11.78 -7.80
C PHE A 415 -16.04 12.46 -8.91
N PHE A 416 -16.75 13.22 -9.75
CA PHE A 416 -16.20 13.95 -10.89
C PHE A 416 -16.84 15.33 -10.95
N LEU A 417 -16.02 16.37 -11.02
CA LEU A 417 -16.44 17.76 -11.17
C LEU A 417 -15.73 18.34 -12.40
N ALA A 418 -16.49 19.04 -13.22
CA ALA A 418 -15.97 19.86 -14.30
C ALA A 418 -16.49 21.30 -14.16
N ILE A 419 -15.62 22.29 -14.35
CA ILE A 419 -15.98 23.71 -14.38
C ILE A 419 -15.57 24.27 -15.74
N ASN A 420 -16.52 24.82 -16.48
CA ASN A 420 -16.25 25.40 -17.79
C ASN A 420 -15.57 26.77 -17.66
N ILE A 421 -14.33 26.86 -18.11
CA ILE A 421 -13.53 28.09 -18.00
C ILE A 421 -14.18 29.23 -18.78
N GLU A 422 -14.69 28.96 -19.98
CA GLU A 422 -15.31 29.97 -20.86
C GLU A 422 -16.58 30.60 -20.29
N SER A 423 -17.18 29.99 -19.26
CA SER A 423 -18.29 30.59 -18.53
C SER A 423 -17.86 31.73 -17.59
N LEU A 424 -16.55 31.85 -17.31
CA LEU A 424 -15.97 32.83 -16.38
C LEU A 424 -14.97 33.76 -17.08
N CYS A 425 -14.10 33.22 -17.93
CA CYS A 425 -13.10 33.99 -18.67
C CYS A 425 -12.65 33.28 -19.95
N SER A 426 -11.93 33.98 -20.83
CA SER A 426 -11.35 33.37 -22.04
C SER A 426 -10.42 32.21 -21.69
N LEU A 427 -10.60 31.06 -22.36
CA LEU A 427 -9.74 29.89 -22.21
C LEU A 427 -8.26 30.21 -22.53
N GLU A 428 -8.02 31.04 -23.53
CA GLU A 428 -6.66 31.48 -23.90
C GLU A 428 -6.00 32.26 -22.76
N VAL A 429 -6.72 33.23 -22.19
CA VAL A 429 -6.23 34.04 -21.06
C VAL A 429 -5.97 33.16 -19.85
N PHE A 430 -6.89 32.23 -19.56
CA PHE A 430 -6.74 31.28 -18.46
C PHE A 430 -5.49 30.40 -18.62
N LYS A 431 -5.29 29.79 -19.80
CA LYS A 431 -4.13 28.94 -20.10
C LYS A 431 -2.82 29.72 -19.97
N LYS A 432 -2.76 30.93 -20.52
CA LYS A 432 -1.60 31.82 -20.44
C LYS A 432 -1.26 32.20 -18.99
N ASN A 433 -2.27 32.55 -18.19
CA ASN A 433 -2.07 32.87 -16.78
C ASN A 433 -1.57 31.66 -15.99
N THR A 434 -2.15 30.48 -16.25
CA THR A 434 -1.75 29.22 -15.64
C THR A 434 -0.29 28.91 -15.96
N GLY A 435 0.10 28.86 -17.24
CA GLY A 435 1.47 28.54 -17.57
C GLY A 435 2.49 29.61 -17.17
N ASN A 436 2.11 30.89 -17.12
CA ASN A 436 2.97 31.94 -16.54
C ASN A 436 3.29 31.66 -15.08
N LEU A 437 2.29 31.27 -14.27
CA LEU A 437 2.50 30.87 -12.89
C LEU A 437 3.39 29.62 -12.80
N LEU A 438 3.08 28.58 -13.58
CA LEU A 438 3.84 27.33 -13.56
C LEU A 438 5.31 27.55 -13.95
N ARG A 439 5.58 28.33 -15.00
CA ARG A 439 6.94 28.73 -15.40
C ARG A 439 7.65 29.51 -14.29
N ALA A 440 6.97 30.45 -13.64
CA ALA A 440 7.55 31.21 -12.54
C ALA A 440 7.96 30.30 -11.35
N LEU A 441 7.12 29.31 -10.99
CA LEU A 441 7.44 28.31 -9.97
C LEU A 441 8.69 27.51 -10.34
N ARG A 442 8.76 27.01 -11.57
CA ARG A 442 9.92 26.26 -12.08
C ARG A 442 11.19 27.11 -12.17
N GLN A 443 11.05 28.43 -12.35
CA GLN A 443 12.16 29.39 -12.41
C GLN A 443 12.70 29.80 -11.04
N SER A 444 11.99 29.53 -9.94
CA SER A 444 12.47 29.80 -8.58
C SER A 444 13.88 29.27 -8.31
N MET A 445 14.58 29.88 -7.36
CA MET A 445 15.93 29.46 -6.95
C MET A 445 15.92 27.99 -6.51
N LYS A 446 16.80 27.19 -7.12
CA LYS A 446 16.88 25.75 -6.85
C LYS A 446 17.70 25.52 -5.59
N SER A 447 17.26 24.58 -4.76
CA SER A 447 18.06 24.12 -3.63
C SER A 447 19.37 23.51 -4.14
N PRO A 448 20.54 23.87 -3.57
CA PRO A 448 21.83 23.27 -3.94
C PRO A 448 21.92 21.79 -3.56
N LYS A 449 21.01 21.29 -2.73
CA LYS A 449 20.89 19.86 -2.36
C LYS A 449 19.83 19.13 -3.19
N GLY A 450 19.11 19.84 -4.06
CA GLY A 450 18.07 19.27 -4.90
C GLY A 450 18.63 18.71 -6.21
N PRO A 451 17.77 18.11 -7.04
CA PRO A 451 18.16 17.51 -8.33
C PRO A 451 18.41 18.55 -9.45
N GLY A 452 18.61 19.83 -9.12
CA GLY A 452 18.86 20.90 -10.09
C GLY A 452 17.65 21.38 -10.90
N ARG A 453 16.47 20.78 -10.73
CA ARG A 453 15.20 21.16 -11.39
C ARG A 453 14.05 21.21 -10.38
N ILE A 454 13.06 22.05 -10.67
CA ILE A 454 11.77 22.10 -9.98
C ILE A 454 10.73 21.67 -11.02
N TRP A 455 9.88 20.70 -10.65
CA TRP A 455 8.77 20.25 -11.48
C TRP A 455 7.47 20.87 -10.98
N THR A 456 6.53 21.04 -11.89
CA THR A 456 5.12 21.26 -11.59
C THR A 456 4.31 19.97 -11.80
N ALA A 457 3.14 19.87 -11.18
CA ALA A 457 2.34 18.64 -11.25
C ALA A 457 1.96 18.29 -12.69
N GLY A 458 2.14 17.02 -13.08
CA GLY A 458 1.95 16.50 -14.43
C GLY A 458 3.22 16.49 -15.29
N GLU A 459 4.27 17.22 -14.89
CA GLU A 459 5.51 17.32 -15.67
C GLU A 459 6.37 16.06 -15.57
N ILE A 460 6.40 15.38 -14.41
CA ILE A 460 7.14 14.11 -14.24
C ILE A 460 6.48 13.02 -15.09
N GLU A 461 5.15 12.97 -15.10
CA GLU A 461 4.36 12.04 -15.90
C GLU A 461 4.52 12.33 -17.41
N ASN A 462 4.63 13.61 -17.79
CA ASN A 462 4.93 14.01 -19.15
C ASN A 462 6.36 13.61 -19.57
N ASP A 463 7.37 13.87 -18.74
CA ASP A 463 8.75 13.45 -18.98
C ASP A 463 8.81 11.92 -19.17
N ALA A 464 8.09 11.15 -18.34
CA ALA A 464 7.97 9.71 -18.46
C ALA A 464 7.32 9.29 -19.79
N ARG A 465 6.22 9.94 -20.19
CA ARG A 465 5.57 9.68 -21.49
C ARG A 465 6.52 9.90 -22.65
N VAL A 466 7.17 11.07 -22.70
CA VAL A 466 8.10 11.40 -23.78
C VAL A 466 9.24 10.38 -23.84
N ALA A 467 9.86 10.06 -22.71
CA ALA A 467 10.95 9.10 -22.65
C ALA A 467 10.52 7.69 -23.08
N ARG A 468 9.35 7.22 -22.63
CA ARG A 468 8.85 5.87 -22.95
C ARG A 468 8.34 5.75 -24.38
N THR A 469 7.78 6.81 -24.94
CA THR A 469 7.45 6.84 -26.37
C THR A 469 8.74 6.79 -27.20
N ALA A 470 9.75 7.58 -26.83
CA ALA A 470 11.03 7.60 -27.54
C ALA A 470 11.80 6.27 -27.47
N GLN A 471 11.66 5.49 -26.39
CA GLN A 471 12.27 4.16 -26.28
C GLN A 471 11.47 3.06 -27.03
N GLY A 472 10.29 3.38 -27.56
CA GLY A 472 9.46 2.45 -28.35
C GLY A 472 8.48 1.59 -27.56
N GLY A 473 8.13 1.95 -26.31
CA GLY A 473 7.13 1.22 -25.54
C GLY A 473 7.38 1.18 -24.03
N MET A 474 6.78 0.20 -23.34
CA MET A 474 6.94 -0.01 -21.90
C MET A 474 7.85 -1.20 -21.59
N LYS A 475 8.49 -1.15 -20.42
CA LYS A 475 9.27 -2.27 -19.88
C LYS A 475 8.34 -3.33 -19.30
N VAL A 476 8.48 -4.57 -19.76
CA VAL A 476 7.71 -5.72 -19.25
C VAL A 476 8.64 -6.61 -18.44
N SER A 477 8.49 -6.58 -17.11
CA SER A 477 9.26 -7.42 -16.19
C SER A 477 8.84 -8.89 -16.27
N LYS A 478 9.67 -9.83 -15.81
CA LYS A 478 9.33 -11.28 -15.79
C LYS A 478 7.99 -11.59 -15.14
N VAL A 479 7.66 -10.89 -14.04
CA VAL A 479 6.36 -11.05 -13.36
C VAL A 479 5.20 -10.62 -14.27
N LEU A 480 5.37 -9.54 -15.03
CA LEU A 480 4.36 -9.11 -16.00
C LEU A 480 4.28 -10.06 -17.20
N GLN A 481 5.43 -10.56 -17.69
CA GLN A 481 5.50 -11.56 -18.75
C GLN A 481 4.72 -12.82 -18.34
N GLN A 482 4.96 -13.34 -17.13
CA GLN A 482 4.23 -14.48 -16.60
C GLN A 482 2.74 -14.21 -16.49
N ASN A 483 2.33 -13.05 -15.97
CA ASN A 483 0.91 -12.67 -15.91
C ASN A 483 0.25 -12.64 -17.30
N MET A 484 0.98 -12.20 -18.33
CA MET A 484 0.48 -12.19 -19.71
C MET A 484 0.36 -13.60 -20.27
N ILE A 485 1.34 -14.47 -20.04
CA ILE A 485 1.31 -15.89 -20.40
C ILE A 485 0.12 -16.59 -19.72
N ASP A 486 -0.05 -16.41 -18.41
CA ASP A 486 -1.16 -16.99 -17.66
C ASP A 486 -2.52 -16.56 -18.22
N LEU A 487 -2.67 -15.28 -18.57
CA LEU A 487 -3.90 -14.75 -19.17
C LEU A 487 -4.13 -15.31 -20.58
N ARG A 488 -3.09 -15.36 -21.42
CA ARG A 488 -3.18 -15.99 -22.73
C ARG A 488 -3.64 -17.43 -22.59
N ASP A 489 -2.96 -18.21 -21.75
CA ASP A 489 -3.14 -19.66 -21.67
C ASP A 489 -4.49 -20.05 -21.06
N LYS A 490 -5.10 -19.14 -20.30
CA LYS A 490 -6.44 -19.30 -19.76
C LYS A 490 -7.56 -19.16 -20.80
N HIS A 491 -7.34 -18.41 -21.89
CA HIS A 491 -8.38 -18.09 -22.86
C HIS A 491 -8.01 -18.57 -24.28
N PRO A 492 -8.75 -19.54 -24.86
CA PRO A 492 -8.43 -20.09 -26.18
C PRO A 492 -8.31 -19.03 -27.30
N ALA A 493 -9.17 -18.01 -27.28
CA ALA A 493 -9.11 -16.90 -28.25
C ALA A 493 -7.81 -16.09 -28.16
N LEU A 494 -7.24 -15.95 -26.95
CA LEU A 494 -5.95 -15.29 -26.76
C LEU A 494 -4.80 -16.20 -27.20
N GLN A 495 -4.85 -17.50 -26.92
CA GLN A 495 -3.85 -18.46 -27.41
C GLN A 495 -3.74 -18.46 -28.93
N GLU A 496 -4.88 -18.40 -29.62
CA GLU A 496 -4.92 -18.35 -31.08
C GLU A 496 -4.30 -17.07 -31.64
N LYS A 497 -4.61 -15.92 -31.04
CA LYS A 497 -4.14 -14.60 -31.47
C LYS A 497 -2.68 -14.31 -31.08
N TYR A 498 -2.26 -14.76 -29.91
CA TYR A 498 -0.97 -14.45 -29.28
C TYR A 498 -0.10 -15.70 -29.13
N LYS A 499 0.14 -16.42 -30.23
CA LYS A 499 0.92 -17.69 -30.23
C LYS A 499 2.30 -17.57 -29.57
N GLN A 500 2.92 -16.41 -29.70
CA GLN A 500 4.20 -16.06 -29.07
C GLN A 500 4.19 -14.57 -28.78
N PHE A 501 4.58 -14.17 -27.57
CA PHE A 501 4.77 -12.78 -27.21
C PHE A 501 6.12 -12.25 -27.70
N PRO A 502 6.30 -10.93 -27.88
CA PRO A 502 7.58 -10.34 -28.28
C PRO A 502 8.76 -10.60 -27.33
N PHE A 503 8.51 -11.10 -26.12
CA PHE A 503 9.51 -11.42 -25.10
C PHE A 503 9.76 -12.93 -24.93
N GLU A 504 8.97 -13.79 -25.59
CA GLU A 504 9.20 -15.25 -25.69
C GLU A 504 10.02 -15.54 -26.94
#